data_AF-A0A842SPT7-F1
#
_entry.id   AF-A0A842SPT7-F1
#
_cell.length_a   1.000
_cell.length_b   1.000
_cell.length_c   1.000
_cell.angle_alpha   90.00
_cell.angle_beta   90.00
_cell.angle_gamma   90.00
#
_symmetry.space_group_name_H-M   'P 1'
#
loop_
_entity.id
_entity.type
_entity.pdbx_description
1 polymer ?
#
loop_
_entity_poly.entity_id
_entity_poly.type
_entity_poly.pdbx_seq_one_letter_code
_entity_poly.pdbx_strand_id
1 'polypeptide(L)'
;MLSEPNILIVIAVIIAAGHYLIFRLAFDQEFEDRFTIYQEQAKQNLLNDNQEFVSTMKGIIELDPEAVEKVGYGDQWKNRLDIIGEMKAERAKIEGKIYLVYIILILSVLVSSLAFVMPDGIILPYGYNFYFTSVSWWLLVLAILLILYLLLQQYLLERRLSDPKYLEKMEGGQRISSGENAISRFLRKIESLV
;
A
#
# COMPACT_ATOMS: atom_id res chain seq x y z
N MET A 1 -24.64 -16.44 -33.53
CA MET A 1 -24.71 -15.22 -32.68
C MET A 1 -24.28 -15.62 -31.28
N LEU A 2 -23.35 -14.91 -30.66
CA LEU A 2 -22.97 -15.13 -29.26
C LEU A 2 -24.15 -14.70 -28.37
N SER A 3 -24.65 -15.60 -27.54
CA SER A 3 -25.66 -15.25 -26.53
C SER A 3 -25.03 -14.35 -25.44
N GLU A 4 -25.84 -13.48 -24.83
CA GLU A 4 -25.39 -12.57 -23.77
C GLU A 4 -24.61 -13.26 -22.64
N PRO A 5 -25.00 -14.46 -22.14
CA PRO A 5 -24.21 -15.16 -21.13
C PRO A 5 -22.82 -15.57 -21.62
N ASN A 6 -22.69 -15.98 -22.88
CA ASN A 6 -21.39 -16.33 -23.47
C ASN A 6 -20.46 -15.12 -23.51
N ILE A 7 -20.98 -13.94 -23.85
CA ILE A 7 -20.20 -12.70 -23.86
C ILE A 7 -19.66 -12.39 -22.46
N LEU A 8 -20.52 -12.49 -21.44
CA LEU A 8 -20.13 -12.22 -20.05
C LEU A 8 -19.07 -13.21 -19.53
N ILE A 9 -19.19 -14.49 -19.86
CA ILE A 9 -18.18 -15.51 -19.51
C ILE A 9 -16.84 -15.19 -20.19
N VAL A 10 -16.85 -14.88 -21.49
CA VAL A 10 -15.62 -14.52 -22.22
C VAL A 10 -14.97 -13.27 -21.63
N ILE A 11 -15.76 -12.23 -21.30
CA ILE A 11 -15.26 -11.03 -20.63
C ILE A 11 -14.62 -11.39 -19.27
N ALA A 12 -15.27 -12.23 -18.47
CA ALA A 12 -14.72 -12.67 -17.18
C ALA A 12 -13.36 -13.36 -17.35
N VAL A 13 -13.23 -14.23 -18.36
CA VAL A 13 -11.97 -14.91 -18.67
C VAL A 13 -10.90 -13.93 -19.15
N ILE A 14 -11.24 -12.97 -20.00
CA ILE A 14 -10.32 -11.92 -20.46
C ILE A 14 -9.84 -11.08 -19.26
N ILE A 15 -10.74 -10.68 -18.36
CA ILE A 15 -10.38 -9.94 -17.15
C ILE A 15 -9.47 -10.79 -16.25
N ALA A 16 -9.76 -12.08 -16.07
CA ALA A 16 -8.93 -12.98 -15.27
C ALA A 16 -7.51 -13.12 -15.86
N ALA A 17 -7.40 -13.28 -17.18
CA ALA A 17 -6.12 -13.38 -17.88
C ALA A 17 -5.35 -12.06 -17.83
N GLY A 18 -6.02 -10.93 -18.07
CA GLY A 18 -5.43 -9.59 -17.97
C GLY A 18 -4.96 -9.28 -16.54
N HIS A 19 -5.77 -9.60 -15.54
CA HIS A 19 -5.39 -9.47 -14.13
C HIS A 19 -4.18 -10.34 -13.80
N TYR A 20 -4.15 -11.59 -14.25
CA TYR A 20 -3.00 -12.47 -14.04
C TYR A 20 -1.72 -11.88 -14.69
N LEU A 21 -1.80 -11.36 -15.91
CA LEU A 21 -0.64 -10.75 -16.58
C LEU A 21 -0.18 -9.48 -15.88
N ILE A 22 -1.09 -8.57 -15.55
CA ILE A 22 -0.77 -7.33 -14.84
C ILE A 22 -0.17 -7.67 -13.48
N PHE A 23 -0.80 -8.57 -12.74
CA PHE A 23 -0.34 -8.98 -11.42
C PHE A 23 1.03 -9.65 -11.51
N ARG A 24 1.25 -10.53 -12.49
CA ARG A 24 2.55 -11.17 -12.70
C ARG A 24 3.64 -10.15 -13.05
N LEU A 25 3.34 -9.15 -13.86
CA LEU A 25 4.30 -8.08 -14.18
C LEU A 25 4.55 -7.13 -13.01
N ALA A 26 3.50 -6.85 -12.22
CA ALA A 26 3.58 -5.92 -11.10
C ALA A 26 4.16 -6.56 -9.81
N PHE A 27 4.00 -7.87 -9.62
CA PHE A 27 4.44 -8.62 -8.44
C PHE A 27 5.46 -9.72 -8.79
N ASP A 28 6.21 -9.54 -9.89
CA ASP A 28 7.29 -10.47 -10.23
C ASP A 28 8.41 -10.45 -9.17
N GLN A 29 9.29 -11.44 -9.21
CA GLN A 29 10.50 -11.50 -8.37
C GLN A 29 11.31 -10.21 -8.46
N GLU A 30 11.33 -9.57 -9.63
CA GLU A 30 12.02 -8.30 -9.86
C GLU A 30 11.42 -7.13 -9.06
N PHE A 31 10.10 -7.14 -8.77
CA PHE A 31 9.50 -6.17 -7.85
C PHE A 31 9.91 -6.45 -6.40
N GLU A 32 9.98 -7.72 -6.00
CA GLU A 32 10.40 -8.07 -4.64
C GLU A 32 11.86 -7.72 -4.37
N ASP A 33 12.71 -7.87 -5.38
CA ASP A 33 14.09 -7.41 -5.33
C ASP A 33 14.15 -5.88 -5.22
N ARG A 34 13.37 -5.14 -6.02
CA ARG A 34 13.29 -3.67 -5.90
C ARG A 34 12.78 -3.22 -4.53
N PHE A 35 11.73 -3.86 -4.02
CA PHE A 35 11.16 -3.57 -2.71
C PHE A 35 12.19 -3.82 -1.60
N THR A 36 12.90 -4.94 -1.67
CA THR A 36 13.97 -5.27 -0.71
C THR A 36 15.12 -4.27 -0.80
N ILE A 37 15.51 -3.85 -2.00
CA ILE A 37 16.51 -2.80 -2.22
C ILE A 37 16.05 -1.48 -1.61
N TYR A 38 14.81 -1.05 -1.83
CA TYR A 38 14.29 0.19 -1.24
C TYR A 38 14.22 0.11 0.29
N GLN A 39 13.84 -1.05 0.83
CA GLN A 39 13.80 -1.27 2.27
C GLN A 39 15.21 -1.20 2.88
N GLU A 40 16.18 -1.89 2.27
CA GLU A 40 17.56 -1.89 2.75
C GLU A 40 18.18 -0.50 2.59
N GLN A 41 17.92 0.20 1.48
CA GLN A 41 18.37 1.57 1.28
C GLN A 41 17.77 2.53 2.31
N ALA A 42 16.48 2.42 2.62
CA ALA A 42 15.85 3.21 3.67
C ALA A 42 16.48 2.93 5.05
N LYS A 43 16.76 1.67 5.36
CA LYS A 43 17.43 1.26 6.59
C LYS A 43 18.87 1.76 6.67
N GLN A 44 19.64 1.69 5.59
CA GLN A 44 21.01 2.20 5.53
C GLN A 44 21.04 3.72 5.64
N ASN A 45 20.12 4.42 4.97
CA ASN A 45 19.98 5.88 5.10
C ASN A 45 19.69 6.27 6.55
N LEU A 46 18.76 5.56 7.22
CA LEU A 46 18.54 5.76 8.64
C LEU A 46 19.86 5.56 9.40
N LEU A 47 20.52 4.40 9.30
CA LEU A 47 21.77 4.12 10.01
C LEU A 47 22.83 5.21 9.85
N ASN A 48 22.97 5.74 8.63
CA ASN A 48 23.86 6.86 8.34
C ASN A 48 23.43 8.15 9.04
N ASP A 49 22.13 8.50 9.00
CA ASP A 49 21.57 9.66 9.72
C ASP A 49 21.83 9.57 11.23
N ASN A 50 21.82 8.36 11.81
CA ASN A 50 22.16 8.16 13.23
C ASN A 50 23.64 8.27 13.53
N GLN A 51 24.50 7.75 12.66
CA GLN A 51 25.94 7.96 12.82
C GLN A 51 26.29 9.45 12.72
N GLU A 52 25.68 10.17 11.77
CA GLU A 52 25.86 11.62 11.63
C GLU A 52 25.36 12.36 12.88
N PHE A 53 24.16 12.03 13.37
CA PHE A 53 23.61 12.64 14.58
C PHE A 53 24.50 12.39 15.81
N VAL A 54 24.89 11.15 16.06
CA VAL A 54 25.75 10.77 17.19
C VAL A 54 27.11 11.44 17.08
N SER A 55 27.72 11.48 15.89
CA SER A 55 29.03 12.13 15.69
C SER A 55 28.98 13.63 15.97
N THR A 56 27.91 14.30 15.54
CA THR A 56 27.75 15.75 15.72
C THR A 56 27.36 16.11 17.15
N MET A 57 26.54 15.27 17.79
CA MET A 57 26.08 15.49 19.16
C MET A 57 27.05 14.95 20.21
N LYS A 58 28.08 14.17 19.83
CA LYS A 58 28.95 13.43 20.75
C LYS A 58 29.39 14.22 21.99
N GLY A 59 29.81 15.48 21.80
CA GLY A 59 30.20 16.35 22.92
C GLY A 59 29.06 16.66 23.89
N ILE A 60 27.83 16.84 23.40
CA ILE A 60 26.63 17.05 24.21
C ILE A 60 26.18 15.73 24.86
N ILE A 61 26.25 14.61 24.13
CA ILE A 61 25.89 13.28 24.66
C ILE A 61 26.80 12.88 25.83
N GLU A 62 28.10 13.16 25.71
CA GLU A 62 29.09 12.88 26.76
C GLU A 62 28.89 13.76 28.01
N LEU A 63 28.31 14.96 27.85
CA LEU A 63 28.04 15.91 28.93
C LEU A 63 26.68 15.70 29.60
N ASP A 64 25.63 15.43 28.82
CA ASP A 64 24.26 15.19 29.29
C ASP A 64 23.54 14.19 28.36
N PRO A 65 23.48 12.90 28.74
CA PRO A 65 22.77 11.89 27.96
C PRO A 65 21.27 12.14 27.86
N GLU A 66 20.65 12.78 28.88
CA GLU A 66 19.20 13.07 28.89
C GLU A 66 18.83 14.18 27.89
N ALA A 67 19.80 14.99 27.45
CA ALA A 67 19.57 16.03 26.46
C ALA A 67 19.12 15.45 25.11
N VAL A 68 19.63 14.27 24.73
CA VAL A 68 19.24 13.58 23.49
C VAL A 68 17.81 13.08 23.55
N GLU A 69 17.41 12.56 24.71
CA GLU A 69 16.06 12.07 24.96
C GLU A 69 15.05 13.23 24.98
N LYS A 70 15.42 14.38 25.55
CA LYS A 70 14.64 15.63 25.52
C LYS A 70 14.45 16.24 24.13
N VAL A 71 15.27 15.82 23.15
CA VAL A 71 15.17 16.21 21.73
C VAL A 71 14.29 15.22 20.93
N GLY A 72 13.89 14.08 21.54
CA GLY A 72 12.95 13.13 20.95
C GLY A 72 13.54 12.28 19.81
N TYR A 73 14.87 12.26 19.68
CA TYR A 73 15.56 11.58 18.58
C TYR A 73 15.27 10.07 18.55
N GLY A 74 15.29 9.42 19.73
CA GLY A 74 14.99 7.99 19.86
C GLY A 74 13.56 7.62 19.44
N ASP A 75 12.58 8.46 19.78
CA ASP A 75 11.18 8.26 19.42
C ASP A 75 10.94 8.45 17.91
N GLN A 76 11.55 9.50 17.33
CA GLN A 76 11.51 9.74 15.88
C GLN A 76 12.15 8.58 15.10
N TRP A 77 13.27 8.07 15.61
CA TRP A 77 13.96 6.93 15.03
C TRP A 77 13.12 5.66 15.06
N LYS A 78 12.53 5.35 16.23
CA LYS A 78 11.67 4.19 16.41
C LYS A 78 10.43 4.27 15.50
N ASN A 79 9.80 5.44 15.42
CA ASN A 79 8.66 5.66 14.51
C ASN A 79 9.04 5.40 13.04
N ARG A 80 10.21 5.84 12.58
CA ARG A 80 10.66 5.58 11.19
C ARG A 80 10.89 4.10 10.91
N LEU A 81 11.43 3.36 11.87
CA LEU A 81 11.58 1.90 11.76
C LEU A 81 10.21 1.20 11.75
N ASP A 82 9.29 1.64 12.60
CA ASP A 82 7.94 1.08 12.67
C ASP A 82 7.19 1.30 11.35
N ILE A 83 7.32 2.48 10.71
CA ILE A 83 6.73 2.77 9.39
C ILE A 83 7.25 1.80 8.31
N ILE A 84 8.55 1.49 8.31
CA ILE A 84 9.12 0.49 7.37
C ILE A 84 8.51 -0.90 7.63
N GLY A 85 8.32 -1.27 8.90
CA GLY A 85 7.64 -2.51 9.28
C GLY A 85 6.17 -2.54 8.84
N GLU A 86 5.45 -1.43 9.00
CA GLU A 86 4.07 -1.26 8.58
C GLU A 86 3.91 -1.40 7.07
N MET A 87 4.81 -0.83 6.27
CA MET A 87 4.78 -0.93 4.80
C MET A 87 4.89 -2.39 4.32
N LYS A 88 5.71 -3.21 4.98
CA LYS A 88 5.78 -4.66 4.70
C LYS A 88 4.46 -5.36 5.04
N ALA A 89 3.83 -4.99 6.15
CA ALA A 89 2.54 -5.54 6.53
C ALA A 89 1.40 -5.08 5.59
N GLU A 90 1.43 -3.84 5.11
CA GLU A 90 0.50 -3.32 4.10
C GLU A 90 0.61 -4.12 2.79
N ARG A 91 1.83 -4.43 2.33
CA ARG A 91 2.07 -5.28 1.15
C ARG A 91 1.41 -6.65 1.28
N ALA A 92 1.68 -7.35 2.39
CA ALA A 92 1.10 -8.68 2.63
C ALA A 92 -0.44 -8.64 2.68
N LYS A 93 -1.02 -7.56 3.21
CA LYS A 93 -2.48 -7.35 3.20
C LYS A 93 -3.02 -7.12 1.78
N ILE A 94 -2.30 -6.43 0.91
CA ILE A 94 -2.69 -6.24 -0.49
C ILE A 94 -2.64 -7.59 -1.22
N GLU A 95 -1.58 -8.38 -1.02
CA GLU A 95 -1.47 -9.72 -1.60
C GLU A 95 -2.62 -10.64 -1.16
N GLY A 96 -2.99 -10.61 0.12
CA GLY A 96 -4.13 -11.38 0.61
C GLY A 96 -5.47 -11.06 -0.08
N LYS A 97 -5.64 -9.84 -0.61
CA LYS A 97 -6.89 -9.39 -1.24
C LYS A 97 -7.02 -9.79 -2.71
N ILE A 98 -5.95 -10.23 -3.37
CA ILE A 98 -5.97 -10.63 -4.78
C ILE A 98 -6.98 -11.77 -5.01
N TYR A 99 -7.01 -12.73 -4.08
CA TYR A 99 -7.91 -13.89 -4.16
C TYR A 99 -9.38 -13.46 -4.22
N LEU A 100 -9.75 -12.31 -3.64
CA LEU A 100 -11.11 -11.79 -3.71
C LEU A 100 -11.52 -11.44 -5.16
N VAL A 101 -10.60 -10.93 -5.98
CA VAL A 101 -10.86 -10.67 -7.41
C VAL A 101 -11.29 -11.96 -8.10
N TYR A 102 -10.53 -13.04 -7.90
CA TYR A 102 -10.80 -14.32 -8.53
C TYR A 102 -12.09 -14.96 -8.04
N ILE A 103 -12.42 -14.83 -6.75
CA ILE A 103 -13.71 -15.29 -6.21
C ILE A 103 -14.87 -14.57 -6.89
N ILE A 104 -14.78 -13.24 -7.05
CA ILE A 104 -15.81 -12.43 -7.73
C ILE A 104 -15.93 -12.83 -9.21
N LEU A 105 -14.81 -13.05 -9.90
CA LEU A 105 -14.83 -13.48 -11.31
C LEU A 105 -15.44 -14.87 -11.49
N ILE A 106 -15.11 -15.83 -10.63
CA ILE A 106 -15.72 -17.17 -10.63
C ILE A 106 -17.23 -17.05 -10.37
N LEU A 107 -17.62 -16.25 -9.37
CA LEU A 107 -19.03 -16.03 -9.06
C LEU A 107 -19.77 -15.40 -10.25
N SER A 108 -19.15 -14.45 -10.94
CA SER A 108 -19.70 -13.87 -12.17
C SER A 108 -19.93 -14.93 -13.25
N VAL A 109 -18.97 -15.83 -13.48
CA VAL A 109 -19.11 -16.93 -14.45
C VAL A 109 -20.24 -17.88 -14.05
N LEU A 110 -20.33 -18.25 -12.77
CA LEU A 110 -21.40 -19.12 -12.26
C LEU A 110 -22.78 -18.47 -12.43
N VAL A 111 -22.91 -17.19 -12.08
CA VAL A 111 -24.16 -16.43 -12.21
C VAL A 111 -24.54 -16.26 -13.68
N SER A 112 -23.57 -15.99 -14.56
CA SER A 112 -23.82 -15.95 -16.00
C SER A 112 -24.29 -17.31 -16.53
N SER A 113 -23.71 -18.40 -16.03
CA SER A 113 -24.06 -19.75 -16.47
C SER A 113 -25.49 -20.15 -16.09
N LEU A 114 -26.03 -19.63 -14.98
CA LEU A 114 -27.44 -19.81 -14.59
C LEU A 114 -28.42 -19.24 -15.63
N ALA A 115 -28.02 -18.22 -16.39
CA ALA A 115 -28.84 -17.66 -17.46
C ALA A 115 -29.07 -18.64 -18.63
N PHE A 116 -28.29 -19.71 -18.77
CA PHE A 116 -28.59 -20.77 -19.73
C PHE A 116 -29.75 -21.66 -19.28
N VAL A 117 -29.89 -21.87 -17.97
CA VAL A 117 -30.95 -22.69 -17.37
C VAL A 117 -32.23 -21.89 -17.24
N MET A 118 -32.11 -20.60 -16.89
CA MET A 118 -33.23 -19.68 -16.67
C MET A 118 -33.04 -18.41 -17.53
N PRO A 119 -33.27 -18.50 -18.85
CA PRO A 119 -33.03 -17.39 -19.78
C PRO A 119 -33.96 -16.19 -19.55
N ASP A 120 -35.20 -16.45 -19.15
CA ASP A 120 -36.20 -15.40 -18.87
C ASP A 120 -36.07 -14.81 -17.46
N GLY A 121 -35.09 -15.28 -16.68
CA GLY A 121 -34.86 -14.85 -15.30
C GLY A 121 -35.88 -15.40 -14.31
N ILE A 122 -35.95 -14.75 -13.15
CA ILE A 122 -36.95 -15.04 -12.11
C ILE A 122 -37.98 -13.91 -12.09
N ILE A 123 -39.25 -14.27 -12.18
CA ILE A 123 -40.35 -13.33 -12.01
C ILE A 123 -40.48 -13.01 -10.53
N LEU A 124 -40.24 -11.76 -10.16
CA LEU A 124 -40.42 -11.24 -8.82
C LEU A 124 -41.87 -10.80 -8.59
N PRO A 125 -42.32 -10.69 -7.31
CA PRO A 125 -43.56 -10.02 -6.98
C PRO A 125 -43.62 -8.63 -7.62
N TYR A 126 -44.81 -8.15 -7.99
CA TYR A 126 -45.05 -6.88 -8.70
C TYR A 126 -44.66 -6.84 -10.19
N GLY A 127 -44.33 -7.99 -10.81
CA GLY A 127 -44.17 -8.10 -12.27
C GLY A 127 -42.79 -7.69 -12.80
N TYR A 128 -41.79 -7.57 -11.92
CA TYR A 128 -40.40 -7.33 -12.32
C TYR A 128 -39.69 -8.64 -12.68
N ASN A 129 -38.87 -8.64 -13.73
CA ASN A 129 -38.03 -9.77 -14.08
C ASN A 129 -36.59 -9.55 -13.60
N PHE A 130 -36.06 -10.52 -12.87
CA PHE A 130 -34.68 -10.51 -12.40
C PHE A 130 -33.81 -11.36 -13.31
N TYR A 131 -32.90 -10.71 -14.04
CA TYR A 131 -32.00 -11.38 -14.97
C TYR A 131 -30.65 -11.68 -14.32
N PHE A 132 -30.23 -12.94 -14.39
CA PHE A 132 -28.92 -13.38 -13.90
C PHE A 132 -27.76 -12.70 -14.66
N THR A 133 -27.94 -12.39 -15.95
CA THR A 133 -26.94 -11.65 -16.73
C THR A 133 -26.66 -10.25 -16.17
N SER A 134 -27.69 -9.56 -15.68
CA SER A 134 -27.54 -8.25 -15.04
C SER A 134 -26.71 -8.32 -13.75
N VAL A 135 -26.90 -9.38 -12.95
CA VAL A 135 -26.09 -9.60 -11.72
C VAL A 135 -24.63 -9.89 -12.09
N SER A 136 -24.41 -10.77 -13.08
CA SER A 136 -23.07 -11.06 -13.57
C SER A 136 -22.35 -9.80 -14.06
N TRP A 137 -23.06 -8.89 -14.74
CA TRP A 137 -22.48 -7.62 -15.17
C TRP A 137 -21.96 -6.78 -14.00
N TRP A 138 -22.74 -6.63 -12.93
CA TRP A 138 -22.31 -5.90 -11.74
C TRP A 138 -21.15 -6.56 -11.00
N LEU A 139 -21.08 -7.88 -10.99
CA LEU A 139 -19.93 -8.61 -10.46
C LEU A 139 -18.65 -8.34 -11.26
N LEU A 140 -18.73 -8.25 -12.59
CA LEU A 140 -17.58 -7.87 -13.43
C LEU A 140 -17.13 -6.44 -13.16
N VAL A 141 -18.07 -5.49 -13.05
CA VAL A 141 -17.76 -4.10 -12.69
C VAL A 141 -17.06 -4.04 -11.33
N LEU A 142 -17.58 -4.77 -10.34
CA LEU A 142 -16.97 -4.86 -9.02
C LEU A 142 -15.55 -5.45 -9.08
N ALA A 143 -15.32 -6.51 -9.86
CA ALA A 143 -14.01 -7.09 -10.06
C ALA A 143 -13.02 -6.08 -10.64
N ILE A 144 -13.41 -5.33 -11.68
CA ILE A 144 -12.57 -4.29 -12.28
C ILE A 144 -12.24 -3.18 -11.27
N LEU A 145 -13.23 -2.70 -10.51
CA LEU A 145 -13.02 -1.70 -9.48
C LEU A 145 -12.03 -2.19 -8.41
N LEU A 146 -12.13 -3.46 -8.01
CA LEU A 146 -11.23 -4.05 -7.03
C LEU A 146 -9.81 -4.21 -7.58
N ILE A 147 -9.64 -4.58 -8.85
CA ILE A 147 -8.35 -4.61 -9.53
C ILE A 147 -7.71 -3.21 -9.54
N LEU A 148 -8.46 -2.19 -9.97
CA LEU A 148 -7.97 -0.80 -9.98
C LEU A 148 -7.59 -0.31 -8.59
N TYR A 149 -8.39 -0.65 -7.58
CA TYR A 149 -8.09 -0.34 -6.19
C TYR A 149 -6.78 -1.00 -5.72
N LEU A 150 -6.57 -2.28 -6.02
CA LEU A 150 -5.33 -2.99 -5.65
C LEU A 150 -4.11 -2.40 -6.36
N LEU A 151 -4.21 -2.07 -7.65
CA LEU A 151 -3.15 -1.42 -8.40
C LEU A 151 -2.81 -0.03 -7.84
N LEU A 152 -3.82 0.75 -7.47
CA LEU A 152 -3.61 2.05 -6.86
C LEU A 152 -2.92 1.94 -5.49
N GLN A 153 -3.33 0.97 -4.66
CA GLN A 153 -2.71 0.71 -3.37
C GLN A 153 -1.24 0.33 -3.53
N GLN A 154 -0.93 -0.54 -4.51
CA GLN A 154 0.45 -0.91 -4.83
C GLN A 154 1.27 0.29 -5.31
N TYR A 155 0.75 1.07 -6.26
CA TYR A 155 1.43 2.26 -6.78
C TYR A 155 1.72 3.27 -5.67
N LEU A 156 0.76 3.48 -4.76
CA LEU A 156 0.96 4.36 -3.60
C LEU A 156 2.03 3.79 -2.68
N LEU A 157 2.02 2.49 -2.39
CA LEU A 157 3.04 1.87 -1.54
C LEU A 157 4.45 1.99 -2.14
N GLU A 158 4.60 1.73 -3.44
CA GLU A 158 5.88 1.88 -4.14
C GLU A 158 6.35 3.34 -4.13
N ARG A 159 5.43 4.29 -4.36
CA ARG A 159 5.74 5.72 -4.27
C ARG A 159 6.20 6.12 -2.87
N ARG A 160 5.55 5.61 -1.81
CA ARG A 160 5.93 5.87 -0.41
C ARG A 160 7.34 5.39 -0.08
N LEU A 161 7.75 4.26 -0.67
CA LEU A 161 9.08 3.67 -0.46
C LEU A 161 10.16 4.37 -1.30
N SER A 162 9.80 4.79 -2.52
CA SER A 162 10.72 5.46 -3.44
C SER A 162 11.07 6.90 -3.05
N ASP A 163 10.22 7.58 -2.28
CA ASP A 163 10.40 8.98 -1.92
C ASP A 163 11.03 9.11 -0.52
N PRO A 164 12.35 9.43 -0.42
CA PRO A 164 13.00 9.63 0.88
C PRO A 164 12.37 10.78 1.68
N LYS A 165 11.67 11.72 1.02
CA LYS A 165 10.95 12.80 1.69
C LYS A 165 9.61 12.34 2.28
N TYR A 166 9.10 11.17 1.93
CA TYR A 166 7.83 10.69 2.49
C TYR A 166 7.94 10.45 4.00
N LEU A 167 9.06 9.86 4.44
CA LEU A 167 9.40 9.69 5.85
C LEU A 167 9.63 11.04 6.56
N GLU A 168 10.15 12.06 5.87
CA GLU A 168 10.28 13.42 6.41
C GLU A 168 8.93 14.17 6.51
N LYS A 169 7.95 13.84 5.66
CA LYS A 169 6.73 14.63 5.47
C LYS A 169 5.54 14.18 6.32
N MET A 170 5.53 12.92 6.79
CA MET A 170 4.49 12.44 7.73
C MET A 170 4.57 13.12 9.12
N GLU A 171 5.71 13.71 9.48
CA GLU A 171 5.95 14.35 10.78
C GLU A 171 5.82 15.89 10.73
N GLY A 172 4.88 16.43 9.95
CA GLY A 172 4.64 17.89 9.97
C GLY A 172 5.89 18.73 9.64
N GLY A 173 6.80 18.19 8.81
CA GLY A 173 8.00 18.89 8.36
C GLY A 173 9.13 18.98 9.40
N GLN A 174 9.14 18.19 10.47
CA GLN A 174 10.34 18.06 11.29
C GLN A 174 11.28 17.04 10.67
N ARG A 175 12.21 17.54 9.84
CA ARG A 175 13.48 16.86 9.60
C ARG A 175 14.06 16.45 10.96
N ILE A 176 14.56 15.22 11.06
CA ILE A 176 15.62 14.92 12.02
C ILE A 176 16.63 16.03 11.79
N SER A 177 16.78 16.93 12.76
CA SER A 177 17.72 18.02 12.58
C SER A 177 19.08 17.39 12.35
N SER A 178 19.76 17.78 11.27
CA SER A 178 21.20 17.62 11.20
C SER A 178 21.77 18.08 12.55
N GLY A 179 22.87 17.48 13.01
CA GLY A 179 23.35 17.78 14.35
C GLY A 179 23.55 19.29 14.60
N GLU A 180 23.85 20.10 13.57
CA GLU A 180 23.82 21.57 13.64
C GLU A 180 22.45 22.16 14.02
N ASN A 181 21.37 21.67 13.43
CA ASN A 181 20.01 22.10 13.76
C ASN A 181 19.51 21.54 15.11
N ALA A 182 20.11 20.44 15.59
CA ALA A 182 19.82 19.86 16.91
C ALA A 182 20.49 20.70 17.99
N ILE A 183 21.76 21.09 17.76
CA ILE A 183 22.52 22.02 18.60
C ILE A 183 21.81 23.37 18.66
N SER A 184 21.36 23.93 17.54
CA SER A 184 20.66 25.23 17.55
C SER A 184 19.32 25.16 18.29
N ARG A 185 18.54 24.07 18.15
CA ARG A 185 17.32 23.83 18.94
C ARG A 185 17.62 23.68 20.43
N PHE A 186 18.68 22.96 20.78
CA PHE A 186 19.10 22.75 22.16
C PHE A 186 19.52 24.07 22.82
N LEU A 187 20.39 24.84 22.15
CA LEU A 187 20.82 26.16 22.59
C LEU A 187 19.63 27.10 22.78
N ARG A 188 18.70 27.15 21.82
CA ARG A 188 17.50 27.99 21.90
C ARG A 188 16.54 27.57 23.02
N LYS A 189 16.51 26.28 23.38
CA LYS A 189 15.72 25.76 24.51
C LYS A 189 16.37 26.08 25.85
N ILE A 190 17.70 26.03 25.94
CA ILE A 190 18.46 26.50 27.12
C ILE A 190 18.26 28.00 27.31
N GLU A 191 18.33 28.79 26.24
CA GLU A 191 18.13 30.25 26.28
C GLU A 191 16.70 30.64 26.71
N SER A 192 15.71 29.77 26.51
CA SER A 192 14.33 29.99 26.99
C SER A 192 14.08 29.58 28.46
N LEU A 193 15.05 28.90 29.08
CA LEU A 193 14.98 28.40 30.46
C LEU A 193 15.84 29.23 31.43
N VAL A 194 16.65 30.15 30.91
CA VAL A 194 17.43 31.16 31.66
C VAL A 194 16.70 32.49 31.62
#